data_AF-A0ABC9QLC4-F1
#
_entry.id   AF-A0ABC9QLC4-F1
#
_cell.length_a   1.000
_cell.length_b   1.000
_cell.length_c   1.000
_cell.angle_alpha   90.00
_cell.angle_beta   90.00
_cell.angle_gamma   90.00
#
_symmetry.space_group_name_H-M   'P 1'
#
loop_
_entity.id
_entity.type
_entity.pdbx_description
1 polymer ?
#
loop_
_entity_poly.entity_id
_entity_poly.type
_entity_poly.pdbx_seq_one_letter_code
_entity_poly.pdbx_strand_id
1 'polypeptide(L)'
;MRPENYVAFFTVCGFFIGLAFSIISIDEAFDILIFTCFITFMFYVFVHIAIMNFIDVKKISGRIFNKHDYEKTSNNIINDLVIREKKMDIILEKLNEEREELKKNEFKERRRNAKRAA
;
A
#
# COMPACT_ATOMS: atom_id res chain seq x y z
N MET A 1 -21.38 7.38 2.44
CA MET A 1 -22.70 6.78 2.74
C MET A 1 -22.51 5.70 3.78
N ARG A 2 -23.36 5.64 4.82
CA ARG A 2 -23.26 4.59 5.84
C ARG A 2 -23.69 3.24 5.26
N PRO A 3 -23.07 2.11 5.65
CA PRO A 3 -23.45 0.76 5.20
C PRO A 3 -24.95 0.46 5.42
N GLU A 4 -25.51 1.01 6.50
CA GLU A 4 -26.93 0.98 6.85
C GLU A 4 -27.85 1.41 5.69
N ASN A 5 -27.48 2.46 4.95
CA ASN A 5 -28.28 2.97 3.83
C ASN A 5 -28.30 1.99 2.65
N TYR A 6 -27.20 1.25 2.43
CA TYR A 6 -27.14 0.24 1.38
C TYR A 6 -28.00 -0.97 1.74
N VAL A 7 -27.96 -1.42 3.00
CA VAL A 7 -28.84 -2.48 3.49
C VAL A 7 -30.30 -2.12 3.27
N ALA A 8 -30.73 -0.92 3.69
CA ALA A 8 -32.09 -0.45 3.53
C ALA A 8 -32.51 -0.39 2.05
N PHE A 9 -31.66 0.19 1.19
CA PHE A 9 -31.94 0.30 -0.25
C PHE A 9 -32.13 -1.05 -0.91
N PHE A 10 -31.19 -1.99 -0.71
CA PHE A 10 -31.29 -3.31 -1.33
C PHE A 10 -32.41 -4.16 -0.75
N THR A 11 -32.80 -3.96 0.51
CA THR A 11 -33.95 -4.66 1.11
C THR A 11 -35.25 -4.19 0.44
N VAL A 12 -35.41 -2.88 0.21
CA VAL A 12 -36.56 -2.33 -0.52
C VAL A 12 -36.58 -2.81 -1.97
N CYS A 13 -35.43 -2.85 -2.65
CA CYS A 13 -35.35 -3.43 -3.99
C CYS A 13 -35.72 -4.91 -4.01
N GLY A 14 -35.21 -5.70 -3.05
CA GLY A 14 -35.54 -7.11 -2.90
C GLY A 14 -37.03 -7.35 -2.66
N PHE A 15 -37.68 -6.47 -1.90
CA PHE A 15 -39.13 -6.49 -1.71
C PHE A 15 -39.89 -6.27 -3.02
N PHE A 16 -39.57 -5.23 -3.79
CA PHE A 16 -40.27 -4.97 -5.05
C PHE A 16 -40.03 -6.07 -6.10
N ILE A 17 -38.82 -6.62 -6.15
CA ILE A 17 -38.50 -7.75 -7.04
C ILE A 17 -39.27 -9.00 -6.61
N GLY A 18 -39.28 -9.31 -5.31
CA GLY A 18 -40.02 -10.44 -4.76
C GLY A 18 -41.53 -10.33 -4.98
N LEU A 19 -42.07 -9.11 -4.84
CA LEU A 19 -43.47 -8.83 -5.08
C LEU A 19 -43.83 -8.99 -6.56
N ALA A 20 -43.03 -8.42 -7.47
CA ALA A 20 -43.24 -8.53 -8.91
C ALA A 20 -43.22 -10.00 -9.37
N PHE A 21 -42.26 -10.79 -8.87
CA PHE A 21 -42.16 -12.21 -9.20
C PHE A 21 -43.31 -13.04 -8.63
N SER A 22 -43.72 -12.75 -7.38
CA SER A 22 -44.79 -13.48 -6.71
C SER A 22 -46.15 -13.21 -7.36
N ILE A 23 -46.45 -11.97 -7.75
CA ILE A 23 -47.70 -11.62 -8.45
C ILE A 23 -47.84 -12.31 -9.80
N ILE A 24 -46.74 -12.51 -10.53
CA ILE A 24 -46.77 -13.15 -11.85
C ILE A 24 -46.92 -14.68 -11.74
N SER A 25 -46.40 -15.27 -10.66
CA SER A 25 -46.21 -16.72 -10.57
C SER A 25 -47.20 -17.45 -9.66
N ILE A 26 -47.95 -16.73 -8.82
CA ILE A 26 -48.77 -17.30 -7.75
C ILE A 26 -50.17 -16.68 -7.79
N ASP A 27 -51.20 -17.52 -7.78
CA ASP A 27 -52.61 -17.08 -7.83
C ASP A 27 -53.21 -16.83 -6.43
N GLU A 28 -52.67 -17.47 -5.39
CA GLU A 28 -53.17 -17.34 -4.02
C GLU A 28 -52.52 -16.16 -3.28
N ALA A 29 -53.36 -15.23 -2.79
CA ALA A 29 -52.89 -14.00 -2.16
C ALA A 29 -52.03 -14.22 -0.90
N PHE A 30 -52.33 -15.28 -0.15
CA PHE A 30 -51.56 -15.63 1.06
C PHE A 30 -50.15 -16.11 0.70
N ASP A 31 -50.04 -16.92 -0.35
CA ASP A 31 -48.76 -17.42 -0.84
C ASP A 31 -47.91 -16.30 -1.43
N ILE A 32 -48.51 -15.34 -2.16
CA ILE A 32 -47.81 -14.15 -2.66
C ILE A 32 -47.11 -13.41 -1.51
N LEU A 33 -47.79 -13.25 -0.37
CA LEU A 33 -47.25 -12.55 0.80
C LEU A 33 -46.09 -13.32 1.43
N ILE A 34 -46.25 -14.65 1.61
CA ILE A 34 -45.19 -15.51 2.17
C ILE A 34 -43.95 -15.50 1.27
N PHE A 35 -44.12 -15.71 -0.03
CA PHE A 35 -43.00 -15.75 -0.97
C PHE A 35 -42.31 -14.40 -1.10
N THR A 36 -43.06 -13.30 -1.14
CA THR A 36 -42.47 -11.96 -1.16
C THR A 36 -41.63 -11.70 0.10
N CYS A 37 -42.14 -12.10 1.28
CA CYS A 37 -41.42 -11.95 2.54
C CYS A 37 -40.14 -12.81 2.56
N PHE A 38 -40.24 -14.06 2.09
CA PHE A 38 -39.10 -14.97 2.00
C PHE A 38 -38.01 -14.46 1.05
N ILE A 39 -38.38 -13.98 -0.14
CA ILE A 39 -37.43 -13.40 -1.10
C ILE A 39 -36.78 -12.13 -0.51
N THR A 40 -37.57 -11.26 0.13
CA THR A 40 -37.05 -10.06 0.78
C THR A 40 -36.02 -10.42 1.86
N PHE A 41 -36.30 -11.44 2.66
CA PHE A 41 -35.39 -11.94 3.69
C PHE A 41 -34.09 -12.49 3.09
N MET A 42 -34.16 -13.23 1.97
CA MET A 42 -32.97 -13.71 1.26
C MET A 42 -32.10 -12.55 0.77
N PHE A 43 -32.69 -11.51 0.18
CA PHE A 43 -31.97 -10.31 -0.24
C PHE A 43 -31.33 -9.59 0.95
N TYR A 44 -32.04 -9.47 2.08
CA TYR A 44 -31.51 -8.86 3.30
C TYR A 44 -30.24 -9.56 3.80
N VAL A 45 -30.26 -10.90 3.86
CA VAL A 45 -29.11 -11.71 4.29
C VAL A 45 -27.98 -11.62 3.26
N PHE A 46 -28.30 -11.72 1.97
CA PHE A 46 -27.31 -11.65 0.89
C PHE A 46 -26.53 -10.32 0.91
N VAL A 47 -27.20 -9.20 1.13
CA VAL A 47 -26.56 -7.88 1.20
C VAL A 47 -25.64 -7.78 2.42
N HIS A 48 -26.01 -8.36 3.56
CA HIS A 48 -25.13 -8.43 4.73
C HIS A 48 -23.86 -9.24 4.44
N ILE A 49 -24.00 -10.38 3.76
CA ILE A 49 -22.85 -11.19 3.34
C ILE A 49 -21.96 -10.41 2.37
N ALA A 50 -22.55 -9.70 1.41
CA ALA A 50 -21.82 -8.88 0.44
C ALA A 50 -21.07 -7.73 1.12
N ILE A 51 -21.71 -7.02 2.05
CA ILE A 51 -21.09 -5.93 2.81
C ILE A 51 -19.98 -6.47 3.72
N MET A 52 -20.23 -7.59 4.42
CA MET A 52 -19.23 -8.22 5.28
C MET A 52 -17.99 -8.62 4.46
N ASN A 53 -18.18 -9.27 3.31
CA ASN A 53 -17.08 -9.60 2.40
C ASN A 53 -16.39 -8.35 1.84
N PHE A 54 -17.11 -7.30 1.48
CA PHE A 54 -16.49 -6.08 0.94
C PHE A 54 -15.66 -5.32 1.99
N ILE A 55 -16.15 -5.27 3.23
CA ILE A 55 -15.39 -4.71 4.36
C ILE A 55 -14.16 -5.56 4.64
N ASP A 56 -14.29 -6.89 4.61
CA ASP A 56 -13.17 -7.78 4.87
C ASP A 56 -12.14 -7.74 3.74
N VAL A 57 -12.55 -7.64 2.47
CA VAL A 57 -11.66 -7.41 1.32
C VAL A 57 -10.92 -6.08 1.45
N LYS A 58 -11.56 -4.99 1.89
CA LYS A 58 -10.86 -3.73 2.17
C LYS A 58 -9.87 -3.86 3.33
N LYS A 59 -10.23 -4.59 4.39
CA LYS A 59 -9.38 -4.82 5.56
C LYS A 59 -8.19 -5.73 5.24
N ILE A 60 -8.41 -6.76 4.43
CA ILE A 60 -7.40 -7.68 3.88
C ILE A 60 -6.50 -6.96 2.88
N SER A 61 -7.05 -6.15 1.98
CA SER A 61 -6.29 -5.34 1.04
C SER A 61 -5.36 -4.34 1.75
N GLY A 62 -5.83 -3.72 2.84
CA GLY A 62 -4.98 -2.88 3.70
C GLY A 62 -3.90 -3.65 4.48
N ARG A 63 -4.13 -4.95 4.74
CA ARG A 63 -3.15 -5.82 5.40
C ARG A 63 -2.11 -6.39 4.43
N ILE A 64 -2.45 -6.54 3.15
CA ILE A 64 -1.56 -7.05 2.10
C ILE A 64 -0.62 -5.95 1.56
N PHE A 65 -1.03 -4.68 1.59
CA PHE A 65 -0.19 -3.58 1.11
C PHE A 65 -0.25 -2.36 2.03
N ASN A 66 0.54 -2.39 3.12
CA ASN A 66 0.70 -1.24 4.00
C ASN A 66 1.66 -0.22 3.37
N LYS A 67 1.14 0.58 2.42
CA LYS A 67 1.89 1.63 1.71
C LYS A 67 2.72 2.51 2.64
N HIS A 68 2.20 2.83 3.83
CA HIS A 68 2.89 3.68 4.80
C HIS A 68 4.16 3.02 5.36
N ASP A 69 4.09 1.74 5.72
CA ASP A 69 5.25 1.01 6.23
C ASP A 69 6.31 0.80 5.13
N TYR A 70 5.88 0.55 3.90
CA TYR A 70 6.78 0.46 2.74
C TYR A 70 7.45 1.80 2.43
N GLU A 71 6.70 2.91 2.43
CA GLU A 71 7.26 4.25 2.23
C GLU A 71 8.23 4.64 3.36
N LYS A 72 7.89 4.32 4.61
CA LYS A 72 8.77 4.55 5.76
C LYS A 72 10.08 3.78 5.64
N THR A 73 9.99 2.51 5.26
CA THR A 73 11.18 1.65 5.07
C THR A 73 12.03 2.16 3.92
N SER A 74 11.42 2.53 2.80
CA SER A 74 12.12 3.10 1.64
C SER A 74 12.84 4.41 2.00
N ASN A 75 12.17 5.32 2.70
CA ASN A 75 12.77 6.59 3.12
C ASN A 75 13.95 6.39 4.08
N ASN A 76 13.87 5.41 4.98
CA ASN A 76 14.98 5.08 5.86
C ASN A 76 16.21 4.59 5.07
N ILE A 77 16.00 3.73 4.07
CA ILE A 77 17.08 3.21 3.21
C ILE A 77 17.71 4.35 2.40
N ILE A 78 16.88 5.21 1.81
CA ILE A 78 17.36 6.39 1.05
C ILE A 78 18.23 7.28 1.96
N ASN A 79 17.78 7.54 3.19
CA ASN A 79 18.53 8.37 4.12
C ASN A 79 19.87 7.74 4.55
N ASP A 80 19.89 6.42 4.79
CA ASP A 80 21.13 5.69 5.10
C ASP A 80 22.10 5.72 3.91
N LEU A 81 21.60 5.58 2.68
CA LEU A 81 22.41 5.69 1.46
C LEU A 81 23.02 7.09 1.32
N VAL A 82 22.25 8.15 1.53
CA VAL A 82 22.76 9.54 1.46
C VAL A 82 23.84 9.79 2.51
N ILE A 83 23.70 9.25 3.73
CA ILE A 83 24.72 9.37 4.78
C ILE A 83 26.00 8.62 4.37
N ARG A 84 25.87 7.44 3.77
CA ARG A 84 27.00 6.64 3.31
C ARG A 84 27.73 7.29 2.14
N GLU A 85 26.99 7.83 1.18
CA GLU A 85 27.54 8.56 0.03
C GLU A 85 28.41 9.73 0.51
N LYS A 86 27.89 10.58 1.41
CA LYS A 86 28.67 11.68 2.00
C LYS A 86 29.94 11.23 2.71
N LYS A 87 29.87 10.12 3.46
CA LYS A 87 31.07 9.56 4.11
C LYS A 87 32.10 9.08 3.09
N MET A 88 31.64 8.48 2.01
CA MET A 88 32.49 7.97 0.95
C MET A 88 33.19 9.13 0.21
N ASP A 89 32.47 10.22 -0.08
CA ASP A 89 33.03 11.43 -0.67
C ASP A 89 34.14 12.03 0.20
N ILE A 90 33.91 12.16 1.51
CA ILE A 90 34.91 12.67 2.45
C ILE A 90 36.16 11.78 2.49
N ILE A 91 35.97 10.45 2.48
CA ILE A 91 37.10 9.51 2.46
C ILE A 91 37.88 9.65 1.16
N LEU A 92 37.20 9.78 0.03
CA LEU A 92 37.81 9.92 -1.29
C LEU A 92 38.61 11.21 -1.39
N GLU A 93 38.08 12.32 -0.85
CA GLU A 93 38.76 13.61 -0.80
C GLU A 93 40.06 13.51 0.00
N LYS A 94 40.01 12.96 1.22
CA LYS A 94 41.20 12.76 2.05
C LYS A 94 42.25 11.86 1.40
N LEU A 95 41.82 10.79 0.72
CA LEU A 95 42.71 9.89 -0.01
C LEU A 95 43.43 10.60 -1.17
N ASN A 96 42.74 11.52 -1.84
CA ASN A 96 43.34 12.34 -2.89
C ASN A 96 44.32 13.37 -2.31
N GLU A 97 43.98 14.02 -1.20
CA GLU A 97 44.90 14.92 -0.50
C GLU A 97 46.20 14.19 -0.10
N GLU A 98 46.07 13.03 0.54
CA GLU A 98 47.22 12.22 0.98
C GLU A 98 48.07 11.74 -0.22
N ARG A 99 47.45 11.36 -1.34
CA ARG A 99 48.17 11.04 -2.58
C ARG A 99 48.95 12.22 -3.14
N GLU A 100 48.39 13.43 -3.12
CA GLU A 100 49.07 14.63 -3.59
C GLU A 100 50.21 15.05 -2.65
N GLU A 101 50.06 14.88 -1.34
CA GLU A 101 51.14 15.07 -0.37
C GLU A 101 52.30 14.09 -0.56
N LEU A 102 52.00 12.80 -0.77
CA LEU A 102 53.00 11.78 -1.07
C LEU A 102 53.78 12.11 -2.33
N LYS A 103 53.11 12.51 -3.42
CA LYS A 103 53.79 12.96 -4.65
C LYS A 103 54.72 14.15 -4.41
N LYS A 104 54.28 15.15 -3.64
CA LYS A 104 55.11 16.32 -3.29
C LYS A 104 56.33 15.93 -2.47
N ASN A 105 56.16 15.02 -1.51
CA ASN A 105 57.24 14.53 -0.66
C ASN A 105 58.27 13.73 -1.48
N GLU A 106 57.83 12.82 -2.35
CA GLU A 106 58.72 12.09 -3.27
C GLU A 106 59.52 13.05 -4.17
N PHE A 107 58.86 14.08 -4.71
CA PHE A 107 59.53 15.07 -5.57
C PHE A 107 60.59 15.86 -4.81
N LYS A 108 60.29 16.23 -3.55
CA LYS A 108 61.21 16.96 -2.66
C LYS A 108 62.40 16.08 -2.25
N GLU A 109 62.17 14.79 -2.03
CA GLU A 109 63.21 13.82 -1.67
C GLU A 109 64.14 13.54 -2.85
N ARG A 110 63.60 13.31 -4.06
CA ARG A 110 64.38 13.20 -5.30
C ARG A 110 65.27 14.43 -5.52
N ARG A 111 64.74 15.64 -5.30
CA ARG A 111 65.51 16.89 -5.45
C ARG A 111 66.62 17.03 -4.40
N ARG A 112 66.42 16.55 -3.17
CA ARG A 112 67.47 16.50 -2.14
C ARG A 112 68.57 15.51 -2.49
N ASN A 113 68.21 14.33 -2.99
CA ASN A 113 69.17 13.30 -3.37
C ASN A 113 70.02 13.75 -4.58
N ALA A 114 69.42 14.40 -5.58
CA ALA A 114 70.16 14.96 -6.72
C ALA A 114 71.18 16.04 -6.31
N LYS A 115 70.85 16.88 -5.31
CA LYS A 115 71.77 17.90 -4.78
C LYS A 115 72.91 17.35 -3.92
N ARG A 116 72.78 16.13 -3.40
CA ARG A 116 73.83 15.45 -2.61
C ARG A 116 74.79 14.65 -3.48
N ALA A 117 74.42 14.38 -4.74
CA ALA A 117 75.19 13.61 -5.70
C ALA A 117 75.97 14.47 -6.72
N ALA A 118 75.86 15.80 -6.62
CA ALA A 118 76.60 16.79 -7.40
C ALA A 118 77.56 17.55 -6.48
#